data_AF-A0A0C4MW07-F1
#
_entry.id   AF-A0A0C4MW07-F1
#
_cell.length_a   1.000
_cell.length_b   1.000
_cell.length_c   1.000
_cell.angle_alpha   90.00
_cell.angle_beta   90.00
_cell.angle_gamma   90.00
#
_symmetry.space_group_name_H-M   'P 1'
#
loop_
_entity.id
_entity.type
_entity.pdbx_description
1 polymer ?
#
loop_
_entity_poly.entity_id
_entity_poly.type
_entity_poly.pdbx_seq_one_letter_code
_entity_poly.pdbx_strand_id
1 'polypeptide(L)' 'FLGVMDFDVKGGKVAGFKYKLLPVFANLIEPDKDMATLIAKVRAPYEAKLAEKLAVTEGTLYRRGNFNGT' A
#
# COMPACT_ATOMS: atom_id res chain seq x y z
N PHE A 1 3.20 -2.73 3.40
CA PHE A 1 4.57 -2.71 3.93
C PHE A 1 5.51 -2.24 2.83
N LEU A 2 6.59 -1.55 3.19
CA LEU A 2 7.72 -1.23 2.32
C LEU A 2 8.88 -2.16 2.68
N GLY A 3 9.34 -2.95 1.72
CA GLY A 3 10.56 -3.74 1.88
C GLY A 3 11.78 -2.85 1.71
N VAL A 4 12.62 -2.75 2.74
CA VAL A 4 13.87 -1.98 2.71
C VAL A 4 15.03 -2.94 2.82
N MET A 5 15.90 -2.91 1.81
CA MET A 5 17.09 -3.73 1.73
C MET A 5 18.32 -2.82 1.67
N ASP A 6 19.07 -2.79 2.76
CA ASP A 6 20.29 -2.00 2.91
C ASP A 6 21.49 -2.90 2.58
N PHE A 7 22.32 -2.53 1.61
CA PHE A 7 23.52 -3.28 1.22
C PHE A 7 24.80 -2.63 1.75
N ASP A 8 25.74 -3.45 2.22
CA ASP A 8 27.12 -3.05 2.47
C ASP A 8 27.97 -3.45 1.25
N VAL A 9 28.50 -2.46 0.52
CA VAL A 9 29.27 -2.68 -0.72
C VAL A 9 30.73 -2.28 -0.50
N LYS A 10 31.64 -3.23 -0.72
CA LYS A 10 33.10 -3.05 -0.56
C LYS A 10 33.83 -3.61 -1.76
N GLY A 11 34.75 -2.81 -2.33
CA GLY A 11 35.53 -3.22 -3.50
C GLY A 11 34.66 -3.62 -4.70
N GLY A 12 33.51 -2.98 -4.89
CA GLY A 12 32.57 -3.28 -5.98
C GLY A 12 31.76 -4.58 -5.81
N LYS A 13 31.80 -5.22 -4.62
CA LYS A 13 31.01 -6.41 -4.31
C LYS A 13 30.15 -6.19 -3.06
N VAL A 14 28.99 -6.84 -3.01
CA VAL A 14 28.14 -6.87 -1.82
C VAL A 14 28.82 -7.74 -0.75
N ALA A 15 29.21 -7.12 0.34
CA ALA A 15 29.82 -7.79 1.49
C ALA A 15 28.77 -8.23 2.53
N GLY A 16 27.59 -7.60 2.53
CA GLY A 16 26.48 -7.96 3.40
C GLY A 16 25.20 -7.19 3.08
N PHE A 17 24.11 -7.56 3.74
CA PHE A 17 22.84 -6.85 3.63
C PHE A 17 22.04 -6.90 4.93
N LYS A 18 21.13 -5.94 5.11
CA LYS A 18 20.11 -5.93 6.16
C LYS A 18 18.76 -5.72 5.51
N TYR A 19 17.78 -6.51 5.89
CA TYR A 19 16.42 -6.40 5.37
C TYR A 19 15.43 -6.12 6.50
N LYS A 20 14.50 -5.20 6.25
CA LYS A 20 13.38 -4.91 7.15
C LYS A 20 12.10 -4.64 6.37
N LEU A 21 10.98 -5.05 6.93
CA LEU A 21 9.64 -4.69 6.46
C LEU A 21 9.12 -3.53 7.28
N LEU A 22 8.97 -2.37 6.68
CA LEU A 22 8.39 -1.21 7.33
C LEU A 22 6.86 -1.20 7.13
N PRO A 23 6.05 -1.13 8.19
CA PRO A 23 4.62 -0.95 8.05
C PRO A 23 4.33 0.45 7.46
N VAL A 24 3.33 0.52 6.59
CA VAL A 24 2.88 1.79 6.01
C VAL A 24 1.53 2.11 6.65
N PHE A 25 1.55 2.98 7.65
CA PHE A 25 0.35 3.45 8.35
C PHE A 25 -0.07 4.79 7.77
N ALA A 26 -1.11 4.80 6.92
CA ALA A 26 -1.54 6.00 6.20
C ALA A 26 -1.98 7.15 7.12
N ASN A 27 -2.42 6.84 8.34
CA ASN A 27 -2.84 7.82 9.35
C ASN A 27 -1.67 8.43 10.16
N LEU A 28 -0.44 7.95 9.98
CA LEU A 28 0.75 8.41 10.72
C LEU A 28 1.80 9.06 9.81
N ILE A 29 1.51 9.21 8.51
CA ILE A 29 2.45 9.72 7.51
C ILE A 29 1.76 10.83 6.73
N GLU A 30 2.45 11.97 6.56
CA GLU A 30 1.94 13.04 5.72
C GLU A 30 1.84 12.58 4.26
N PRO A 31 0.72 12.83 3.57
CA PRO A 31 0.58 12.45 2.17
C PRO A 31 1.49 13.31 1.30
N ASP A 32 2.12 12.68 0.31
CA ASP A 32 2.81 13.39 -0.76
C ASP A 32 1.83 14.24 -1.57
N LYS A 33 2.16 15.52 -1.77
CA LYS A 33 1.25 16.51 -2.37
C LYS A 33 0.99 16.24 -3.85
N ASP A 34 2.02 15.87 -4.60
CA ASP A 34 1.92 15.63 -6.03
C ASP A 34 1.10 14.37 -6.29
N MET A 35 1.34 13.33 -5.51
CA MET A 35 0.56 12.10 -5.57
C MET A 35 -0.91 12.30 -5.18
N ALA A 36 -1.17 13.06 -4.11
CA ALA A 36 -2.54 13.39 -3.70
C ALA A 36 -3.29 14.14 -4.81
N THR A 37 -2.62 15.10 -5.45
CA THR A 37 -3.17 15.87 -6.58
C THR A 37 -3.46 14.98 -7.78
N LEU A 38 -2.53 14.08 -8.13
CA LEU A 38 -2.72 13.14 -9.22
C LEU A 38 -3.91 12.21 -8.98
N ILE A 39 -4.02 11.65 -7.76
CA ILE A 39 -5.12 10.76 -7.38
C ILE A 39 -6.46 11.49 -7.49
N ALA A 40 -6.54 12.73 -6.97
CA ALA A 40 -7.75 13.55 -7.06
C ALA A 40 -8.15 13.79 -8.52
N LYS A 41 -7.21 14.18 -9.37
CA LYS A 41 -7.45 14.41 -10.80
C LYS A 41 -7.98 13.16 -11.51
N VAL A 42 -7.38 11.99 -11.25
CA VAL A 42 -7.79 10.73 -11.88
C VAL A 42 -9.17 10.28 -11.40
N ARG A 43 -9.51 10.52 -10.13
CA ARG A 43 -10.79 10.09 -9.54
C ARG A 43 -11.94 11.04 -9.81
N ALA A 44 -11.67 12.32 -10.09
CA ALA A 44 -12.70 13.36 -10.24
C ALA A 44 -13.88 12.96 -11.18
N PRO A 45 -13.67 12.33 -12.35
CA PRO A 45 -14.78 11.94 -13.23
C PRO A 45 -15.67 10.83 -12.66
N TYR A 46 -15.20 10.10 -11.65
CA TYR A 46 -15.83 8.89 -11.11
C TYR A 46 -16.20 9.02 -9.63
N GLU A 47 -15.99 10.20 -9.02
CA GLU A 47 -16.07 10.37 -7.57
C GLU A 47 -17.43 9.96 -7.00
N ALA A 48 -18.52 10.39 -7.63
CA ALA A 48 -19.87 10.01 -7.22
C ALA A 48 -20.10 8.49 -7.25
N LYS A 49 -19.62 7.81 -8.30
CA LYS A 49 -19.76 6.36 -8.45
C LYS A 49 -18.89 5.59 -7.46
N LEU A 50 -17.67 6.06 -7.20
CA LEU A 50 -16.75 5.41 -6.26
C LEU A 50 -17.15 5.61 -4.80
N ALA A 51 -17.87 6.70 -4.49
CA ALA A 51 -18.39 6.99 -3.16
C ALA A 51 -19.78 6.40 -2.88
N GLU A 52 -20.42 5.80 -3.89
CA GLU A 52 -21.76 5.23 -3.76
C GLU A 52 -21.77 4.07 -2.75
N LYS A 53 -22.65 4.18 -1.76
CA LYS A 53 -22.85 3.12 -0.76
C LYS A 53 -23.85 2.09 -1.30
N LEU A 54 -23.33 0.94 -1.75
CA LEU A 54 -24.14 -0.13 -2.34
C LEU A 54 -24.82 -1.04 -1.30
N ALA A 55 -24.14 -1.34 -0.20
CA ALA A 55 -24.65 -2.23 0.84
C ALA A 55 -23.93 -2.00 2.19
N VAL A 56 -24.48 -2.56 3.25
CA VAL A 56 -23.85 -2.65 4.58
C VAL A 56 -23.68 -4.12 4.94
N THR A 57 -22.51 -4.49 5.45
CA THR A 57 -22.25 -5.82 5.99
C THR A 57 -22.17 -5.75 7.51
N GLU A 58 -22.71 -6.77 8.18
CA GLU A 58 -22.64 -6.91 9.64
C GLU A 58 -21.39 -7.68 10.09
N GLY A 59 -20.59 -8.19 9.16
CA GLY A 59 -19.41 -9.01 9.42
C GLY A 59 -18.17 -8.55 8.66
N THR A 60 -17.02 -9.13 9.01
CA THR A 60 -15.76 -8.85 8.30
C THR A 60 -15.70 -9.65 7.00
N LEU A 61 -15.53 -8.96 5.86
CA LEU A 61 -15.34 -9.58 4.55
C LEU A 61 -13.84 -9.75 4.26
N TYR A 62 -13.33 -10.98 4.32
CA TYR A 62 -11.93 -11.30 4.02
C TYR A 62 -11.82 -12.05 2.69
N ARG A 63 -10.82 -11.70 1.86
CA ARG A 63 -10.64 -12.28 0.53
C ARG A 63 -9.65 -13.44 0.47
N ARG A 64 -8.55 -13.39 1.22
CA ARG A 64 -7.51 -14.43 1.14
C ARG A 64 -7.95 -15.63 1.99
N GLY A 65 -7.61 -16.85 1.61
CA GLY A 65 -7.98 -18.01 2.41
C GLY A 65 -7.34 -19.25 1.83
N ASN A 66 -6.91 -20.17 2.70
CA ASN A 66 -6.25 -21.41 2.27
C ASN A 66 -7.22 -22.60 2.22
N PHE A 67 -8.44 -22.46 2.74
CA PHE A 67 -9.43 -23.54 2.84
C PHE A 67 -10.36 -23.64 1.62
N ASN A 68 -10.61 -22.53 0.91
CA ASN A 68 -11.51 -22.48 -0.24
C ASN A 68 -10.79 -21.85 -1.43
N GLY A 69 -9.72 -22.51 -1.91
CA GLY A 69 -8.79 -21.99 -2.93
C GLY A 69 -9.44 -21.18 -4.06
N THR A 70 -8.82 -20.06 -4.42
CA THR A 70 -9.03 -19.38 -5.71
C THR A 70 -8.18 -20.03 -6.78
#